data_AF-A0A370MY40-F1
#
_entry.id   AF-A0A370MY40-F1
#
_cell.length_a   1.000
_cell.length_b   1.000
_cell.length_c   1.000
_cell.angle_alpha   90.00
_cell.angle_beta   90.00
_cell.angle_gamma   90.00
#
_symmetry.space_group_name_H-M   'P 1'
#
loop_
_entity.id
_entity.type
_entity.pdbx_description
1 polymer ?
#
loop_
_entity_poly.entity_id
_entity_poly.type
_entity_poly.pdbx_seq_one_letter_code
_entity_poly.pdbx_strand_id
1 'polypeptide(L)'
;MIYAEIRQGSRTTINDELKLWKDEQARIDALSAALPPAVANAMLSVWALAVEHGEQVFAQRGEELETETAAAATRAESLATANAGLQVEVHTLRAQLEDQQARLAAALADLTRAQTERDSASRQSEAATGERDAVRAQLEQALRDAQSAHARELEALRATRAEHESTLRAEVDQATARLEGVQKRVMMQTEEAREAQRRAEAALSKTQQRNEQLVGDVQRLSADAAEHRRLAERHEKQLASVMEEARELRRERDALAQQVALLQGQLKPRADTAPARSAKRPR
;
A
#
# COMPACT_ATOMS: atom_id res chain seq x y z
N MET A 1 0.58 146.67 -46.64
CA MET A 1 1.50 146.94 -47.76
C MET A 1 1.90 145.66 -48.48
N ILE A 2 2.28 144.58 -47.79
CA ILE A 2 2.65 143.28 -48.40
C ILE A 2 1.59 142.70 -49.37
N TYR A 3 0.29 142.77 -49.04
CA TYR A 3 -0.78 142.30 -49.95
C TYR A 3 -0.93 143.14 -51.22
N ALA A 4 -0.51 144.41 -51.23
CA ALA A 4 -0.52 145.25 -52.43
C ALA A 4 0.71 144.98 -53.30
N GLU A 5 1.89 144.76 -52.68
CA GLU A 5 3.12 144.39 -53.38
C GLU A 5 3.05 142.96 -53.95
N ILE A 6 2.43 142.00 -53.28
CA ILE A 6 2.17 140.65 -53.83
C ILE A 6 1.13 140.70 -54.96
N ARG A 7 0.11 141.55 -54.87
CA ARG A 7 -0.89 141.72 -55.94
C ARG A 7 -0.32 142.47 -57.15
N GLN A 8 0.62 143.38 -56.92
CA GLN A 8 1.33 144.10 -57.97
C GLN A 8 2.41 143.22 -58.62
N GLY A 9 3.18 142.45 -57.83
CA GLY A 9 4.14 141.44 -58.28
C GLY A 9 3.48 140.28 -59.04
N SER A 10 2.38 139.73 -58.53
CA SER A 10 1.56 138.73 -59.23
C SER A 10 0.97 139.29 -60.53
N ARG A 11 0.55 140.56 -60.55
CA ARG A 11 0.03 141.20 -61.76
C ARG A 11 1.12 141.52 -62.77
N THR A 12 2.36 141.79 -62.35
CA THR A 12 3.51 141.92 -63.27
C THR A 12 3.98 140.57 -63.76
N THR A 13 4.13 139.56 -62.91
CA THR A 13 4.54 138.21 -63.31
C THR A 13 3.50 137.55 -64.22
N ILE A 14 2.21 137.68 -63.94
CA ILE A 14 1.14 137.20 -64.85
C ILE A 14 1.17 137.99 -66.16
N ASN A 15 1.43 139.30 -66.14
CA ASN A 15 1.52 140.10 -67.37
C ASN A 15 2.79 139.76 -68.17
N ASP A 16 3.89 139.43 -67.50
CA ASP A 16 5.15 139.00 -68.11
C ASP A 16 5.02 137.57 -68.66
N GLU A 17 4.36 136.64 -67.96
CA GLU A 17 4.01 135.30 -68.45
C GLU A 17 3.01 135.37 -69.61
N LEU A 18 2.01 136.25 -69.55
CA LEU A 18 1.10 136.48 -70.67
C LEU A 18 1.81 137.14 -71.85
N LYS A 19 2.78 138.02 -71.60
CA LYS A 19 3.61 138.62 -72.65
C LYS A 19 4.54 137.58 -73.26
N LEU A 20 5.21 136.76 -72.46
CA LEU A 20 6.00 135.61 -72.91
C LEU A 20 5.16 134.62 -73.69
N TRP A 21 3.96 134.30 -73.20
CA TRP A 21 3.03 133.42 -73.91
C TRP A 21 2.55 134.04 -75.22
N LYS A 22 2.26 135.35 -75.25
CA LYS A 22 1.92 136.06 -76.49
C LYS A 22 3.09 136.16 -77.47
N ASP A 23 4.31 136.38 -76.98
CA ASP A 23 5.52 136.47 -77.78
C ASP A 23 5.87 135.07 -78.34
N GLU A 24 5.69 134.02 -77.54
CA GLU A 24 5.84 132.62 -77.97
C GLU A 24 4.73 132.22 -78.94
N GLN A 25 3.48 132.64 -78.70
CA GLN A 25 2.36 132.44 -79.62
C GLN A 25 2.61 133.16 -80.94
N ALA A 26 3.07 134.42 -80.91
CA ALA A 26 3.43 135.18 -82.11
C ALA A 26 4.61 134.54 -82.87
N ARG A 27 5.58 133.96 -82.14
CA ARG A 27 6.70 133.21 -82.73
C ARG A 27 6.22 131.91 -83.38
N ILE A 28 5.33 131.17 -82.73
CA ILE A 28 4.71 129.95 -83.25
C ILE A 28 3.87 130.29 -84.49
N ASP A 29 3.07 131.35 -84.44
CA ASP A 29 2.24 131.81 -85.55
C ASP A 29 3.11 132.23 -86.75
N ALA A 30 4.24 132.91 -86.50
CA ALA A 30 5.20 133.28 -87.54
C ALA A 30 5.93 132.07 -88.14
N LEU A 31 6.34 131.08 -87.31
CA LEU A 31 6.94 129.83 -87.76
C LEU A 31 5.94 128.99 -88.57
N SER A 32 4.69 128.94 -88.12
CA SER A 32 3.57 128.27 -88.81
C SER A 32 3.27 128.92 -90.16
N ALA A 33 3.28 130.27 -90.24
CA ALA A 33 3.10 131.02 -91.48
C ALA A 33 4.29 130.90 -92.46
N ALA A 34 5.51 130.66 -91.95
CA ALA A 34 6.72 130.49 -92.75
C ALA A 34 6.88 129.08 -93.33
N LEU A 35 6.17 128.09 -92.79
CA LEU A 35 6.14 126.73 -93.33
C LEU A 35 5.26 126.69 -94.59
N PRO A 36 5.77 126.18 -95.73
CA PRO A 36 4.92 125.90 -96.87
C PRO A 36 3.76 124.99 -96.43
N PRO A 37 2.50 125.27 -96.84
CA PRO A 37 1.34 124.49 -96.40
C PRO A 37 1.48 122.99 -96.63
N ALA A 38 2.19 122.58 -97.68
CA ALA A 38 2.50 121.17 -97.95
C ALA A 38 3.37 120.51 -96.86
N VAL A 39 4.33 121.23 -96.30
CA VAL A 39 5.23 120.73 -95.24
C VAL A 39 4.50 120.68 -93.89
N ALA A 40 3.74 121.72 -93.56
CA ALA A 40 2.92 121.73 -92.34
C ALA A 40 1.88 120.58 -92.34
N ASN A 41 1.20 120.37 -93.47
CA ASN A 41 0.28 119.24 -93.63
C ASN A 41 1.01 117.89 -93.53
N ALA A 42 2.20 117.74 -94.12
CA ALA A 42 2.98 116.51 -94.00
C ALA A 42 3.40 116.22 -92.56
N MET A 43 3.83 117.22 -91.79
CA MET A 43 4.19 117.05 -90.37
C MET A 43 2.99 116.68 -89.51
N LEU A 44 1.83 117.31 -89.71
CA LEU A 44 0.59 116.96 -89.03
C LEU A 44 0.12 115.54 -89.40
N SER A 45 0.22 115.15 -90.67
CA SER A 45 -0.10 113.79 -91.11
C SER A 45 0.83 112.74 -90.52
N VAL A 46 2.15 113.01 -90.44
CA VAL A 46 3.12 112.10 -89.82
C VAL A 46 2.88 112.00 -88.31
N TRP A 47 2.57 113.11 -87.64
CA TRP A 47 2.24 113.10 -86.22
C TRP A 47 0.94 112.34 -85.94
N ALA A 48 -0.10 112.58 -86.74
CA ALA A 48 -1.36 111.83 -86.65
C ALA A 48 -1.15 110.32 -86.85
N LEU A 49 -0.34 109.93 -87.85
CA LEU A 49 0.03 108.53 -88.08
C LEU A 49 0.83 107.93 -86.92
N ALA A 50 1.76 108.70 -86.33
CA ALA A 50 2.55 108.25 -85.18
C ALA A 50 1.69 108.06 -83.92
N VAL A 51 0.72 108.95 -83.69
CA VAL A 51 -0.27 108.82 -82.61
C VAL A 51 -1.14 107.59 -82.84
N GLU A 52 -1.70 107.42 -84.06
CA GLU A 52 -2.51 106.26 -84.41
C GLU A 52 -1.72 104.95 -84.25
N HIS A 53 -0.47 104.91 -84.71
CA HIS A 53 0.40 103.75 -84.52
C HIS A 53 0.73 103.50 -83.04
N GLY A 54 0.99 104.56 -82.26
CA GLY A 54 1.22 104.47 -80.82
C GLY A 54 0.01 103.92 -80.06
N GLU A 55 -1.20 104.37 -80.41
CA GLU A 55 -2.46 103.87 -79.86
C GLU A 55 -2.68 102.40 -80.22
N GLN A 56 -2.42 102.01 -81.47
CA GLN A 56 -2.51 100.62 -81.91
C GLN A 56 -1.53 99.71 -81.15
N VAL A 57 -0.26 100.12 -81.01
CA VAL A 57 0.75 99.35 -80.27
C VAL A 57 0.40 99.28 -78.78
N PHE A 58 -0.08 100.38 -78.19
CA PHE A 58 -0.50 100.41 -76.79
C PHE A 58 -1.70 99.49 -76.56
N ALA A 59 -2.71 99.53 -77.42
CA ALA A 59 -3.87 98.64 -77.35
C ALA A 59 -3.45 97.18 -77.49
N GLN A 60 -2.60 96.85 -78.47
CA GLN A 60 -2.07 95.49 -78.64
C GLN A 60 -1.30 95.01 -77.41
N ARG A 61 -0.43 95.85 -76.83
CA ARG A 61 0.31 95.50 -75.61
C ARG A 61 -0.60 95.38 -74.39
N GLY A 62 -1.65 96.20 -74.32
CA GLY A 62 -2.70 96.09 -73.32
C GLY A 62 -3.38 94.72 -73.39
N GLU A 63 -3.86 94.33 -74.58
CA GLU A 63 -4.49 93.03 -74.81
C GLU A 63 -3.54 91.85 -74.51
N GLU A 64 -2.28 91.92 -74.96
CA GLU A 64 -1.28 90.90 -74.66
C GLU A 64 -1.09 90.73 -73.15
N LEU A 65 -0.92 91.83 -72.40
CA LEU A 65 -0.77 91.78 -70.93
C LEU A 65 -2.04 91.28 -70.23
N GLU A 66 -3.23 91.67 -70.69
CA GLU A 66 -4.50 91.19 -70.16
C GLU A 66 -4.64 89.66 -70.38
N THR A 67 -4.28 89.16 -71.55
CA THR A 67 -4.30 87.71 -71.81
C THR A 67 -3.25 86.95 -71.00
N GLU A 68 -2.05 87.50 -70.85
CA GLU A 68 -0.99 86.90 -70.03
C GLU A 68 -1.36 86.86 -68.55
N THR A 69 -1.92 87.95 -68.01
CA THR A 69 -2.38 88.03 -66.62
C THR A 69 -3.56 87.11 -66.36
N ALA A 70 -4.53 87.04 -67.27
CA ALA A 70 -5.62 86.07 -67.19
C ALA A 70 -5.09 84.62 -67.19
N ALA A 71 -4.18 84.29 -68.12
CA ALA A 71 -3.57 82.96 -68.17
C ALA A 71 -2.71 82.64 -66.94
N ALA A 72 -2.05 83.63 -66.35
CA ALA A 72 -1.30 83.47 -65.10
C ALA A 72 -2.25 83.26 -63.90
N ALA A 73 -3.37 83.98 -63.84
CA ALA A 73 -4.39 83.82 -62.80
C ALA A 73 -5.02 82.42 -62.85
N THR A 74 -5.44 81.94 -64.02
CA THR A 74 -5.97 80.57 -64.17
C THR A 74 -4.95 79.51 -63.76
N ARG A 75 -3.67 79.70 -64.13
CA ARG A 75 -2.59 78.79 -63.68
C ARG A 75 -2.42 78.83 -62.16
N ALA A 76 -2.42 79.99 -61.53
CA ALA A 76 -2.32 80.13 -60.09
C ALA A 76 -3.49 79.46 -59.35
N GLU A 77 -4.72 79.63 -59.84
CA GLU A 77 -5.91 78.96 -59.29
C GLU A 77 -5.84 77.43 -59.44
N SER A 78 -5.39 76.94 -60.60
CA SER A 78 -5.21 75.50 -60.82
C SER A 78 -4.14 74.89 -59.89
N LEU A 79 -3.05 75.63 -59.62
CA LEU A 79 -2.02 75.20 -58.69
C LEU A 79 -2.49 75.29 -57.24
N ALA A 80 -3.28 76.30 -56.88
CA ALA A 80 -3.85 76.45 -55.54
C ALA A 80 -4.81 75.29 -55.22
N THR A 81 -5.68 74.93 -56.17
CA THR A 81 -6.59 73.79 -56.03
C THR A 81 -5.85 72.45 -55.94
N ALA A 82 -4.83 72.24 -56.79
CA ALA A 82 -3.97 71.05 -56.71
C ALA A 82 -3.21 70.96 -55.37
N ASN A 83 -2.66 72.08 -54.88
CA ASN A 83 -1.95 72.12 -53.60
C ASN A 83 -2.90 71.83 -52.43
N ALA A 84 -4.12 72.40 -52.43
CA ALA A 84 -5.13 72.08 -51.42
C ALA A 84 -5.49 70.59 -51.43
N GLY A 85 -5.64 69.97 -52.62
CA GLY A 85 -5.86 68.53 -52.76
C GLY A 85 -4.72 67.70 -52.17
N LEU A 86 -3.47 68.00 -52.53
CA LEU A 86 -2.29 67.32 -51.99
C LEU A 86 -2.16 67.49 -50.47
N GLN A 87 -2.50 68.66 -49.92
CA GLN A 87 -2.50 68.87 -48.49
C GLN A 87 -3.49 67.93 -47.80
N VAL A 88 -4.72 67.81 -48.31
CA VAL A 88 -5.72 66.89 -47.74
C VAL A 88 -5.24 65.43 -47.80
N GLU A 89 -4.66 65.01 -48.92
CA GLU A 89 -4.08 63.67 -49.06
C GLU A 89 -2.96 63.41 -48.05
N VAL A 90 -2.04 64.36 -47.87
CA VAL A 90 -0.96 64.25 -46.87
C VAL A 90 -1.51 64.13 -45.46
N HIS A 91 -2.53 64.91 -45.10
CA HIS A 91 -3.16 64.81 -43.77
C HIS A 91 -3.85 63.46 -43.58
N THR A 92 -4.52 62.94 -44.61
CA THR A 92 -5.19 61.64 -44.55
C THR A 92 -4.19 60.50 -44.43
N LEU A 93 -3.10 60.51 -45.21
CA LEU A 93 -2.05 59.51 -45.13
C LEU A 93 -1.33 59.53 -43.78
N ARG A 94 -1.11 60.73 -43.20
CA ARG A 94 -0.55 60.86 -41.84
C ARG A 94 -1.46 60.22 -40.80
N ALA A 95 -2.77 60.53 -40.84
CA ALA A 95 -3.73 59.92 -39.91
C ALA A 95 -3.81 58.40 -40.06
N GLN A 96 -3.77 57.88 -41.28
CA GLN A 96 -3.73 56.43 -41.54
C GLN A 96 -2.45 55.80 -41.00
N LEU A 97 -1.29 56.45 -41.18
CA LEU A 97 -0.02 55.95 -40.68
C LEU A 97 0.01 55.91 -39.15
N GLU A 98 -0.53 56.93 -38.48
CA GLU A 98 -0.69 56.96 -37.03
C GLU A 98 -1.62 55.85 -36.52
N ASP A 99 -2.76 55.62 -37.17
CA ASP A 99 -3.67 54.51 -36.84
C ASP A 99 -3.01 53.13 -37.02
N GLN A 100 -2.29 52.92 -38.13
CA GLN A 100 -1.55 51.67 -38.35
C GLN A 100 -0.43 51.47 -37.32
N GLN A 101 0.28 52.52 -36.94
CA GLN A 101 1.29 52.46 -35.88
C GLN A 101 0.67 52.10 -34.53
N ALA A 102 -0.48 52.69 -34.18
CA ALA A 102 -1.20 52.38 -32.96
C ALA A 102 -1.66 50.91 -32.94
N ARG A 103 -2.22 50.41 -34.05
CA ARG A 103 -2.63 49.00 -34.19
C ARG A 103 -1.45 48.04 -34.09
N LEU A 104 -0.32 48.36 -34.71
CA LEU A 104 0.89 47.55 -34.62
C LEU A 104 1.44 47.52 -33.19
N ALA A 105 1.47 48.67 -32.51
CA ALA A 105 1.88 48.73 -31.10
C ALA A 105 0.98 47.88 -30.19
N ALA A 106 -0.35 47.94 -30.40
CA ALA A 106 -1.30 47.11 -29.66
C ALA A 106 -1.10 45.61 -29.93
N ALA A 107 -0.93 45.22 -31.20
CA ALA A 107 -0.68 43.82 -31.58
C ALA A 107 0.63 43.27 -31.00
N LEU A 108 1.69 44.09 -30.95
CA LEU A 108 2.95 43.72 -30.30
C LEU A 108 2.77 43.56 -28.79
N ALA A 109 2.04 44.46 -28.14
CA ALA A 109 1.74 44.35 -26.71
C ALA A 109 0.95 43.05 -26.41
N ASP A 110 -0.05 42.73 -27.23
CA ASP A 110 -0.82 41.49 -27.11
C ASP A 110 0.03 40.24 -27.33
N LEU A 111 0.93 40.26 -28.32
CA LEU A 111 1.86 39.17 -28.56
C LEU A 111 2.79 38.94 -27.37
N THR A 112 3.37 40.02 -26.81
CA THR A 112 4.24 39.89 -25.62
C THR A 112 3.48 39.36 -24.42
N ARG A 113 2.24 39.81 -24.19
CA ARG A 113 1.38 39.29 -23.13
C ARG A 113 1.11 37.80 -23.32
N ALA A 114 0.67 37.39 -24.51
CA ALA A 114 0.40 35.99 -24.82
C ALA A 114 1.64 35.10 -24.67
N GLN A 115 2.83 35.61 -25.04
CA GLN A 115 4.11 34.91 -24.81
C GLN A 115 4.39 34.73 -23.32
N THR A 116 4.24 35.78 -22.51
CA THR A 116 4.45 35.68 -21.06
C THR A 116 3.46 34.72 -20.38
N GLU A 117 2.20 34.73 -20.80
CA GLU A 117 1.17 33.82 -20.31
C GLU A 117 1.49 32.38 -20.70
N ARG A 118 1.87 32.13 -21.96
CA ARG A 118 2.31 30.81 -22.43
C ARG A 118 3.53 30.30 -21.65
N ASP A 119 4.53 31.15 -21.44
CA ASP A 119 5.74 30.76 -20.70
C ASP A 119 5.41 30.44 -19.24
N SER A 120 4.50 31.22 -18.61
CA SER A 120 4.00 30.94 -17.27
C SER A 120 3.26 29.61 -17.20
N ALA A 121 2.41 29.31 -18.17
CA ALA A 121 1.67 28.05 -18.27
C ALA A 121 2.60 26.86 -18.52
N SER A 122 3.64 27.02 -19.36
CA SER A 122 4.66 25.99 -19.59
C SER A 122 5.39 25.65 -18.29
N ARG A 123 5.84 26.67 -17.54
CA ARG A 123 6.51 26.47 -16.24
C ARG A 123 5.60 25.79 -15.22
N GLN A 124 4.32 26.17 -15.16
CA GLN A 124 3.35 25.51 -14.28
C GLN A 124 3.11 24.06 -14.68
N SER A 125 3.01 23.78 -15.98
CA SER A 125 2.89 22.41 -16.51
C SER A 125 4.11 21.57 -16.16
N GLU A 126 5.32 22.09 -16.40
CA GLU A 126 6.58 21.42 -16.07
C GLU A 126 6.70 21.14 -14.56
N ALA A 127 6.37 22.13 -13.71
CA ALA A 127 6.35 21.95 -12.26
C ALA A 127 5.35 20.86 -11.84
N ALA A 128 4.12 20.88 -12.37
CA ALA A 128 3.11 19.87 -12.07
C ALA A 128 3.53 18.47 -12.55
N THR A 129 4.23 18.35 -13.69
CA THR A 129 4.80 17.07 -14.14
C THR A 129 5.89 16.58 -13.19
N GLY A 130 6.79 17.47 -12.75
CA GLY A 130 7.84 17.14 -11.78
C GLY A 130 7.28 16.68 -10.44
N GLU A 131 6.25 17.36 -9.92
CA GLU A 131 5.55 16.96 -8.69
C GLU A 131 4.89 15.58 -8.83
N ARG A 132 4.21 15.32 -9.95
CA ARG A 132 3.60 14.01 -10.23
C ARG A 132 4.63 12.90 -10.28
N ASP A 133 5.76 13.12 -10.94
CA ASP A 133 6.82 12.13 -11.04
C ASP A 133 7.50 11.88 -9.69
N ALA A 134 7.70 12.92 -8.88
CA ALA A 134 8.20 12.79 -7.51
C ALA A 134 7.25 11.97 -6.63
N VAL A 135 5.93 12.25 -6.67
CA VAL A 135 4.93 11.49 -5.93
C VAL A 135 4.87 10.04 -6.42
N ARG A 136 4.92 9.80 -7.74
CA ARG A 136 4.97 8.45 -8.30
C ARG A 136 6.19 7.68 -7.80
N ALA A 137 7.37 8.29 -7.83
CA ALA A 137 8.60 7.66 -7.34
C ALA A 137 8.53 7.34 -5.84
N GLN A 138 7.96 8.23 -5.02
CA GLN A 138 7.74 8.00 -3.60
C GLN A 138 6.77 6.85 -3.33
N LEU A 139 5.66 6.78 -4.08
CA LEU A 139 4.67 5.69 -3.96
C LEU A 139 5.25 4.35 -4.41
N GLU A 140 6.01 4.31 -5.51
CA GLU A 140 6.70 3.11 -5.96
C GLU A 140 7.71 2.61 -4.93
N GLN A 141 8.46 3.52 -4.31
CA GLN A 141 9.40 3.18 -3.25
C GLN A 141 8.67 2.64 -2.01
N ALA A 142 7.63 3.34 -1.54
CA ALA A 142 6.83 2.89 -0.40
C ALA A 142 6.18 1.52 -0.64
N LEU A 143 5.74 1.25 -1.87
CA LEU A 143 5.20 -0.06 -2.25
C LEU A 143 6.27 -1.15 -2.19
N ARG A 144 7.47 -0.91 -2.71
CA ARG A 144 8.59 -1.86 -2.63
C ARG A 144 8.97 -2.14 -1.18
N ASP A 145 9.03 -1.10 -0.36
CA ASP A 145 9.37 -1.23 1.06
C ASP A 145 8.30 -2.06 1.79
N ALA A 146 7.02 -1.77 1.56
CA ALA A 146 5.90 -2.54 2.13
C ALA A 146 5.90 -4.01 1.67
N GLN A 147 6.16 -4.27 0.39
CA GLN A 147 6.28 -5.64 -0.15
C GLN A 147 7.45 -6.38 0.51
N SER A 148 8.60 -5.72 0.69
CA SER A 148 9.76 -6.32 1.35
C SER A 148 9.51 -6.61 2.83
N ALA A 149 8.81 -5.72 3.54
CA ALA A 149 8.44 -5.92 4.93
C ALA A 149 7.48 -7.11 5.06
N HIS A 150 6.45 -7.16 4.21
CA HIS A 150 5.48 -8.26 4.22
C HIS A 150 6.14 -9.61 3.86
N ALA A 151 7.06 -9.64 2.92
CA ALA A 151 7.82 -10.85 2.60
C ALA A 151 8.61 -11.36 3.81
N ARG A 152 9.29 -10.46 4.54
CA ARG A 152 10.03 -10.80 5.77
C ARG A 152 9.10 -11.29 6.88
N GLU A 153 7.94 -10.65 7.07
CA GLU A 153 6.94 -11.10 8.05
C GLU A 153 6.40 -12.50 7.71
N LEU A 154 6.11 -12.77 6.44
CA LEU A 154 5.66 -14.10 5.99
C LEU A 154 6.74 -15.15 6.21
N GLU A 155 8.00 -14.85 5.93
CA GLU A 155 9.13 -15.74 6.20
C GLU A 155 9.29 -16.01 7.71
N ALA A 156 9.20 -14.97 8.55
CA ALA A 156 9.26 -15.11 10.00
C ALA A 156 8.11 -15.99 10.52
N LEU A 157 6.87 -15.76 10.09
CA LEU A 157 5.72 -16.57 10.48
C LEU A 157 5.85 -18.03 10.03
N ARG A 158 6.38 -18.26 8.82
CA ARG A 158 6.65 -19.62 8.33
C ARG A 158 7.74 -20.31 9.16
N ALA A 159 8.79 -19.59 9.54
CA ALA A 159 9.85 -20.12 10.38
C ALA A 159 9.32 -20.50 11.78
N THR A 160 8.58 -19.61 12.44
CA THR A 160 7.95 -19.90 13.75
C THR A 160 6.98 -21.08 13.66
N ARG A 161 6.18 -21.16 12.60
CA ARG A 161 5.28 -22.29 12.39
C ARG A 161 6.03 -23.60 12.17
N ALA A 162 7.10 -23.60 11.36
CA ALA A 162 7.91 -24.78 11.13
C ALA A 162 8.60 -25.25 12.42
N GLU A 163 9.07 -24.32 13.25
CA GLU A 163 9.62 -24.62 14.58
C GLU A 163 8.56 -25.26 15.48
N HIS A 164 7.37 -24.65 15.60
CA HIS A 164 6.27 -25.23 16.39
C HIS A 164 5.84 -26.61 15.89
N GLU A 165 5.71 -26.82 14.58
CA GLU A 165 5.39 -28.12 13.99
C GLU A 165 6.50 -29.16 14.30
N SER A 166 7.77 -28.74 14.31
CA SER A 166 8.89 -29.62 14.67
C SER A 166 8.86 -30.03 16.14
N THR A 167 8.57 -29.10 17.06
CA THR A 167 8.42 -29.37 18.49
C THR A 167 7.25 -30.32 18.74
N LEU A 168 6.09 -30.07 18.12
CA LEU A 168 4.93 -30.94 18.25
C LEU A 168 5.20 -32.36 17.73
N ARG A 169 5.92 -32.49 16.60
CA ARG A 169 6.34 -33.81 16.11
C ARG A 169 7.25 -34.53 17.12
N ALA A 170 8.22 -33.83 17.70
CA ALA A 170 9.09 -34.39 18.72
C ALA A 170 8.32 -34.83 19.98
N GLU A 171 7.31 -34.07 20.40
CA GLU A 171 6.42 -34.44 21.52
C GLU A 171 5.58 -35.68 21.20
N VAL A 172 5.03 -35.76 19.98
CA VAL A 172 4.28 -36.95 19.50
C VAL A 172 5.18 -38.18 19.45
N ASP A 173 6.40 -38.05 18.91
CA ASP A 173 7.37 -39.13 18.86
C ASP A 173 7.74 -39.61 20.28
N GLN A 174 7.94 -38.67 21.21
CA GLN A 174 8.21 -38.98 22.61
C GLN A 174 7.03 -39.70 23.29
N ALA A 175 5.81 -39.22 23.09
CA ALA A 175 4.60 -39.86 23.62
C ALA A 175 4.41 -41.26 23.05
N THR A 176 4.66 -41.43 21.75
CA THR A 176 4.61 -42.73 21.05
C THR A 176 5.64 -43.70 21.63
N ALA A 177 6.89 -43.28 21.80
CA ALA A 177 7.94 -44.10 22.42
C ALA A 177 7.59 -44.50 23.87
N ARG A 178 6.97 -43.60 24.65
CA ARG A 178 6.49 -43.91 26.01
C ARG A 178 5.36 -44.94 25.98
N LEU A 179 4.39 -44.79 25.08
CA LEU A 179 3.28 -45.74 24.91
C LEU A 179 3.78 -47.12 24.50
N GLU A 180 4.68 -47.20 23.52
CA GLU A 180 5.32 -48.47 23.11
C GLU A 180 6.09 -49.11 24.28
N GLY A 181 6.81 -48.32 25.07
CA GLY A 181 7.51 -48.79 26.26
C GLY A 181 6.57 -49.36 27.33
N VAL A 182 5.45 -48.67 27.59
CA VAL A 182 4.39 -49.16 28.49
C VAL A 182 3.75 -50.44 27.94
N GLN A 183 3.41 -50.46 26.65
CA GLN A 183 2.83 -51.64 26.00
C GLN A 183 3.75 -52.86 26.13
N LYS A 184 5.05 -52.71 25.85
CA LYS A 184 6.05 -53.78 26.03
C LYS A 184 6.11 -54.28 27.48
N ARG A 185 6.13 -53.36 28.45
CA ARG A 185 6.13 -53.74 29.88
C ARG A 185 4.86 -54.49 30.28
N VAL A 186 3.70 -54.02 29.84
CA VAL A 186 2.42 -54.69 30.09
C VAL A 186 2.43 -56.10 29.48
N MET A 187 2.91 -56.26 28.25
CA MET A 187 3.07 -57.58 27.64
C MET A 187 3.96 -58.50 28.50
N MET A 188 5.15 -58.05 28.90
CA MET A 188 6.03 -58.86 29.77
C MET A 188 5.36 -59.21 31.10
N GLN A 189 4.71 -58.26 31.78
CA GLN A 189 3.99 -58.52 33.02
C GLN A 189 2.85 -59.53 32.83
N THR A 190 2.15 -59.50 31.69
CA THR A 190 1.12 -60.51 31.39
C THR A 190 1.71 -61.90 31.13
N GLU A 191 2.89 -61.99 30.51
CA GLU A 191 3.61 -63.25 30.31
C GLU A 191 4.11 -63.81 31.65
N GLU A 192 4.75 -62.99 32.48
CA GLU A 192 5.18 -63.34 33.83
C GLU A 192 4.00 -63.81 34.70
N ALA A 193 2.86 -63.11 34.64
CA ALA A 193 1.64 -63.50 35.36
C ALA A 193 1.10 -64.85 34.86
N ARG A 194 1.10 -65.10 33.55
CA ARG A 194 0.70 -66.40 32.96
C ARG A 194 1.64 -67.53 33.34
N GLU A 195 2.94 -67.28 33.43
CA GLU A 195 3.92 -68.27 33.89
C GLU A 195 3.79 -68.55 35.38
N ALA A 196 3.58 -67.52 36.20
CA ALA A 196 3.29 -67.67 37.63
C ALA A 196 1.99 -68.46 37.85
N GLN A 197 0.94 -68.18 37.07
CA GLN A 197 -0.30 -68.95 37.05
C GLN A 197 -0.04 -70.42 36.69
N ARG A 198 0.68 -70.71 35.59
CA ARG A 198 1.03 -72.09 35.20
C ARG A 198 1.81 -72.82 36.28
N ARG A 199 2.75 -72.15 36.96
CA ARG A 199 3.49 -72.72 38.11
C ARG A 199 2.57 -73.01 39.30
N ALA A 200 1.65 -72.10 39.61
CA ALA A 200 0.67 -72.30 40.68
C ALA A 200 -0.29 -73.47 40.36
N GLU A 201 -0.78 -73.57 39.13
CA GLU A 201 -1.60 -74.69 38.65
C GLU A 201 -0.85 -76.03 38.74
N ALA A 202 0.43 -76.07 38.36
CA ALA A 202 1.26 -77.26 38.49
C ALA A 202 1.53 -77.64 39.96
N ALA A 203 1.70 -76.66 40.86
CA ALA A 203 1.84 -76.93 42.29
C ALA A 203 0.53 -77.43 42.91
N LEU A 204 -0.61 -76.87 42.48
CA LEU A 204 -1.95 -77.30 42.89
C LEU A 204 -2.20 -78.75 42.45
N SER A 205 -1.93 -79.09 41.19
CA SER A 205 -2.12 -80.45 40.67
C SER A 205 -1.24 -81.47 41.40
N LYS A 206 0.03 -81.13 41.69
CA LYS A 206 0.92 -81.96 42.51
C LYS A 206 0.39 -82.15 43.94
N THR A 207 -0.17 -81.11 44.53
CA THR A 207 -0.76 -81.16 45.88
C THR A 207 -2.03 -82.00 45.89
N GLN A 208 -2.89 -81.88 44.87
CA GLN A 208 -4.06 -82.71 44.66
C GLN A 208 -3.66 -84.18 44.51
N GLN A 209 -2.68 -84.50 43.66
CA GLN A 209 -2.17 -85.87 43.49
C GLN A 209 -1.64 -86.44 44.82
N ARG A 210 -0.92 -85.64 45.62
CA ARG A 210 -0.44 -86.07 46.95
C ARG A 210 -1.59 -86.27 47.94
N ASN A 211 -2.61 -85.42 47.91
CA ASN A 211 -3.81 -85.59 48.73
C ASN A 211 -4.56 -86.86 48.33
N GLU A 212 -4.73 -87.14 47.05
CA GLU A 212 -5.33 -88.39 46.56
C GLU A 212 -4.54 -89.62 47.03
N GLN A 213 -3.21 -89.56 46.97
CA GLN A 213 -2.34 -90.61 47.52
C GLN A 213 -2.55 -90.79 49.04
N LEU A 214 -2.51 -89.71 49.81
CA LEU A 214 -2.73 -89.75 51.26
C LEU A 214 -4.13 -90.25 51.64
N VAL A 215 -5.16 -89.86 50.89
CA VAL A 215 -6.53 -90.38 51.08
C VAL A 215 -6.55 -91.89 50.82
N GLY A 216 -5.89 -92.35 49.75
CA GLY A 216 -5.72 -93.78 49.48
C GLY A 216 -4.98 -94.51 50.60
N ASP A 217 -3.91 -93.92 51.15
CA ASP A 217 -3.15 -94.49 52.26
C ASP A 217 -3.95 -94.51 53.57
N VAL A 218 -4.72 -93.46 53.88
CA VAL A 218 -5.64 -93.43 55.02
C VAL A 218 -6.72 -94.49 54.89
N GLN A 219 -7.27 -94.70 53.69
CA GLN A 219 -8.22 -95.78 53.43
C GLN A 219 -7.59 -97.16 53.66
N ARG A 220 -6.36 -97.39 53.19
CA ARG A 220 -5.60 -98.63 53.45
C ARG A 220 -5.34 -98.83 54.94
N LEU A 221 -4.77 -97.84 55.62
CA LEU A 221 -4.51 -97.90 57.06
C LEU A 221 -5.79 -98.09 57.88
N SER A 222 -6.91 -97.49 57.46
CA SER A 222 -8.20 -97.69 58.11
C SER A 222 -8.72 -99.11 57.92
N ALA A 223 -8.53 -99.70 56.74
CA ALA A 223 -8.84 -101.10 56.48
C ALA A 223 -7.94 -102.03 57.32
N ASP A 224 -6.63 -101.77 57.37
CA ASP A 224 -5.67 -102.51 58.19
C ASP A 224 -6.00 -102.40 59.69
N ALA A 225 -6.34 -101.21 60.18
CA ALA A 225 -6.77 -101.00 61.56
C ALA A 225 -8.09 -101.70 61.89
N ALA A 226 -9.04 -101.77 60.93
CA ALA A 226 -10.27 -102.53 61.09
C ALA A 226 -9.99 -104.05 61.14
N GLU A 227 -9.06 -104.55 60.33
CA GLU A 227 -8.59 -105.94 60.40
C GLU A 227 -7.87 -106.23 61.73
N HIS A 228 -6.99 -105.35 62.19
CA HIS A 228 -6.34 -105.48 63.50
C HIS A 228 -7.35 -105.45 64.65
N ARG A 229 -8.39 -104.59 64.62
CA ARG A 229 -9.48 -104.63 65.61
C ARG A 229 -10.23 -105.96 65.56
N ARG A 230 -10.58 -106.47 64.37
CA ARG A 230 -11.24 -107.78 64.23
C ARG A 230 -10.38 -108.91 64.81
N LEU A 231 -9.06 -108.88 64.58
CA LEU A 231 -8.13 -109.84 65.16
C LEU A 231 -8.03 -109.69 66.68
N ALA A 232 -7.95 -108.46 67.20
CA ALA A 232 -7.94 -108.20 68.64
C ALA A 232 -9.24 -108.66 69.31
N GLU A 233 -10.41 -108.34 68.75
CA GLU A 233 -11.71 -108.83 69.23
C GLU A 233 -11.80 -110.37 69.22
N ARG A 234 -11.20 -111.04 68.21
CA ARG A 234 -11.10 -112.50 68.19
C ARG A 234 -10.21 -113.02 69.32
N HIS A 235 -9.06 -112.40 69.55
CA HIS A 235 -8.16 -112.78 70.64
C HIS A 235 -8.76 -112.48 72.01
N GLU A 236 -9.48 -111.39 72.19
CA GLU A 236 -10.25 -111.10 73.42
C GLU A 236 -11.34 -112.14 73.67
N LYS A 237 -12.09 -112.53 72.62
CA LYS A 237 -13.08 -113.61 72.74
C LYS A 237 -12.42 -114.96 73.08
N GLN A 238 -11.27 -115.26 72.48
CA GLN A 238 -10.49 -116.45 72.82
C GLN A 238 -9.98 -116.40 74.27
N LEU A 239 -9.45 -115.27 74.72
CA LEU A 239 -9.03 -115.06 76.12
C LEU A 239 -10.21 -115.20 77.09
N ALA A 240 -11.38 -114.64 76.75
CA ALA A 240 -12.58 -114.79 77.55
C ALA A 240 -13.04 -116.25 77.65
N SER A 241 -12.99 -117.01 76.55
CA SER A 241 -13.23 -118.46 76.54
C SER A 241 -12.26 -119.20 77.44
N VAL A 242 -10.95 -118.96 77.28
CA VAL A 242 -9.90 -119.59 78.10
C VAL A 242 -10.02 -119.19 79.58
N MET A 243 -10.45 -117.96 79.87
CA MET A 243 -10.71 -117.52 81.24
C MET A 243 -11.95 -118.20 81.85
N GLU A 244 -13.01 -118.40 81.07
CA GLU A 244 -14.17 -119.19 81.52
C GLU A 244 -13.80 -120.66 81.71
N GLU A 245 -13.08 -121.28 80.77
CA GLU A 245 -12.52 -122.63 80.91
C GLU A 245 -11.64 -122.73 82.17
N ALA A 246 -10.79 -121.74 82.44
CA ALA A 246 -9.99 -121.69 83.66
C ALA A 246 -10.83 -121.50 84.94
N ARG A 247 -11.97 -120.80 84.87
CA ARG A 247 -12.92 -120.68 85.98
C ARG A 247 -13.69 -121.98 86.20
N GLU A 248 -14.09 -122.66 85.13
CA GLU A 248 -14.73 -123.97 85.17
C GLU A 248 -13.78 -125.02 85.74
N LEU A 249 -12.55 -125.11 85.23
CA LEU A 249 -11.50 -125.98 85.80
C LEU A 249 -11.20 -125.65 87.26
N ARG A 250 -11.28 -124.37 87.69
CA ARG A 250 -11.17 -124.00 89.11
C ARG A 250 -12.37 -124.46 89.92
N ARG A 251 -13.60 -124.32 89.41
CA ARG A 251 -14.82 -124.82 90.05
C ARG A 251 -14.81 -126.34 90.15
N GLU A 252 -14.35 -127.04 89.10
CA GLU A 252 -14.17 -128.49 89.09
C GLU A 252 -13.10 -128.93 90.07
N ARG A 253 -11.95 -128.24 90.12
CA ARG A 253 -10.91 -128.46 91.13
C ARG A 253 -11.47 -128.25 92.55
N ASP A 254 -12.25 -127.20 92.77
CA ASP A 254 -12.82 -126.89 94.09
C ASP A 254 -13.91 -127.89 94.48
N ALA A 255 -14.71 -128.37 93.52
CA ALA A 255 -15.69 -129.44 93.71
C ALA A 255 -15.00 -130.79 94.00
N LEU A 256 -13.91 -131.11 93.29
CA LEU A 256 -13.09 -132.30 93.55
C LEU A 256 -12.39 -132.20 94.91
N ALA A 257 -11.89 -131.02 95.30
CA ALA A 257 -11.32 -130.78 96.61
C ALA A 257 -12.35 -130.96 97.73
N GLN A 258 -13.60 -130.53 97.52
CA GLN A 258 -14.71 -130.76 98.43
C GLN A 258 -15.13 -132.24 98.49
N GLN A 259 -15.11 -132.98 97.37
CA GLN A 259 -15.35 -134.43 97.34
C GLN A 259 -14.25 -135.22 98.03
N VAL A 260 -12.98 -134.83 97.89
CA VAL A 260 -11.85 -135.42 98.64
C VAL A 260 -11.99 -135.17 100.14
N ALA A 261 -12.39 -133.97 100.55
CA ALA A 261 -12.64 -133.64 101.96
C ALA A 261 -13.81 -134.45 102.54
N LEU A 262 -14.88 -134.68 101.77
CA LEU A 262 -16.02 -135.49 102.21
C LEU A 262 -15.67 -136.99 102.32
N LEU A 263 -14.88 -137.52 101.39
CA LEU A 263 -14.43 -138.92 101.39
C LEU A 263 -13.37 -139.20 102.47
N GLN A 264 -12.55 -138.21 102.83
CA GLN A 264 -11.63 -138.31 103.96
C GLN A 264 -12.35 -138.28 105.32
N GLY A 265 -13.57 -137.73 105.40
CA GLY A 265 -14.38 -137.74 106.62
C GLY A 265 -15.05 -139.07 106.96
N GLN A 266 -15.16 -140.01 106.01
CA GLN A 266 -15.95 -141.25 106.18
C GLN A 266 -15.12 -142.54 106.35
N LEU A 267 -13.79 -142.46 106.42
CA LEU A 267 -12.91 -143.64 106.51
C LEU A 267 -11.83 -143.52 107.61
N LYS A 268 -12.23 -143.74 108.88
CA LYS A 268 -11.63 -144.68 109.88
C LYS A 268 -11.55 -144.18 111.34
N PRO A 269 -11.92 -145.06 112.29
CA PRO A 269 -11.20 -145.32 113.53
C PRO A 269 -10.31 -146.60 113.46
N ARG A 270 -9.22 -146.58 114.26
CA ARG A 270 -8.38 -147.67 114.82
C ARG A 270 -7.38 -148.43 113.91
N ALA A 271 -6.08 -148.11 114.05
CA ALA A 271 -5.00 -149.00 114.51
C ALA A 271 -3.60 -148.32 114.44
N ASP A 272 -2.78 -148.61 115.44
CA ASP A 272 -1.55 -147.94 115.89
C ASP A 272 -0.23 -148.37 115.21
N THR A 273 0.83 -147.57 115.49
CA THR A 273 2.25 -147.91 115.79
C THR A 273 3.37 -147.31 114.90
N ALA A 274 4.35 -146.70 115.60
CA ALA A 274 5.49 -145.83 115.21
C ALA A 274 6.76 -146.64 114.76
N PRO A 275 8.06 -146.15 114.67
CA PRO A 275 8.66 -144.83 115.01
C PRO A 275 9.89 -144.30 114.16
N ALA A 276 10.36 -143.08 114.52
CA ALA A 276 11.74 -142.51 114.47
C ALA A 276 12.46 -142.30 113.09
N ARG A 277 13.17 -141.20 112.76
CA ARG A 277 13.97 -140.22 113.55
C ARG A 277 14.45 -139.05 112.65
N SER A 278 14.54 -137.85 113.24
CA SER A 278 15.49 -136.73 112.96
C SER A 278 15.33 -135.95 111.63
N ALA A 279 15.56 -134.64 111.48
CA ALA A 279 16.12 -133.59 112.34
C ALA A 279 15.75 -132.19 111.77
N LYS A 280 15.67 -131.20 112.67
CA LYS A 280 16.10 -129.78 112.52
C LYS A 280 15.41 -128.82 111.50
N ARG A 281 14.66 -127.86 112.08
CA ARG A 281 14.58 -126.39 111.83
C ARG A 281 15.93 -125.73 111.43
N PRO A 282 16.04 -124.40 111.16
CA PRO A 282 15.07 -123.34 110.74
C PRO A 282 15.63 -122.32 109.70
N ARG A 283 14.78 -121.52 109.04
CA ARG A 283 14.69 -120.04 109.12
C ARG A 283 13.57 -119.50 108.22
#